data_AF-A0A1C6S6U4-F1
#
_entry.id   AF-A0A1C6S6U4-F1
#
_cell.length_a   1.000
_cell.length_b   1.000
_cell.length_c   1.000
_cell.angle_alpha   90.00
_cell.angle_beta   90.00
_cell.angle_gamma   90.00
#
_symmetry.space_group_name_H-M   'P 1'
#
loop_
_entity.id
_entity.type
_entity.pdbx_description
1 polymer ?
#
loop_
_entity_poly.entity_id
_entity_poly.type
_entity_poly.pdbx_seq_one_letter_code
_entity_poly.pdbx_strand_id
1 'polypeptide(L)'
;MTDRKRARLFGTPFGLASLGCLVLAGWALWTGGILDGPIARDVRASSVYVAPGVELDEAAAERIIGNRRLVVLLLEPGADGSDACDAVRRAADGTVVLILSRDGDDYDRYGCALLPDRDDENFGRAFVAETVIGSGVDGFVDRPLEALKVVTVNYDRLVKAGTVPDGTRTISPSLPRYLVAAAAVLAVLAGSTLVYAAGRRAGRLTAARRSLRDAADDSRSALSAATAVLAQQIIDLDQRYARMKPTAIAGDADHKAFVREYPQLVTDYTGLLDAVATTGDRDEADLTEVAGRVAELSRQAAKLARLAETAQMARPAGS
;
A
#
# COMPACT_ATOMS: atom_id res chain seq x y z
N MET A 1 -14.67 15.87 -3.02
CA MET A 1 -13.44 15.58 -3.81
C MET A 1 -12.66 14.37 -3.26
N THR A 2 -13.35 13.43 -2.60
CA THR A 2 -12.76 12.47 -1.65
C THR A 2 -13.00 11.00 -2.05
N ASP A 3 -14.02 10.70 -2.86
CA ASP A 3 -14.38 9.30 -3.17
C ASP A 3 -13.54 8.66 -4.27
N ARG A 4 -13.18 9.40 -5.33
CA ARG A 4 -12.35 8.85 -6.42
C ARG A 4 -10.94 8.44 -5.98
N LYS A 5 -10.38 9.08 -4.95
CA LYS A 5 -9.07 8.73 -4.40
C LYS A 5 -9.13 7.50 -3.48
N ARG A 6 -10.23 7.33 -2.72
CA ARG A 6 -10.46 6.13 -1.89
C ARG A 6 -10.63 4.87 -2.75
N ALA A 7 -11.45 4.94 -3.81
CA ALA A 7 -11.64 3.82 -4.72
C ALA A 7 -10.35 3.37 -5.43
N ARG A 8 -9.46 4.32 -5.75
CA ARG A 8 -8.16 4.02 -6.39
C ARG A 8 -7.13 3.42 -5.44
N LEU A 9 -7.24 3.67 -4.13
CA LEU A 9 -6.34 3.10 -3.13
C LEU A 9 -6.71 1.63 -2.86
N PHE A 10 -8.01 1.33 -2.68
CA PHE A 10 -8.50 -0.04 -2.45
C PHE A 10 -8.45 -0.94 -3.69
N GLY A 11 -8.36 -0.37 -4.90
CA GLY A 11 -8.18 -1.13 -6.14
C GLY A 11 -6.75 -1.59 -6.43
N THR A 12 -5.79 -1.30 -5.54
CA THR A 12 -4.39 -1.73 -5.71
C THR A 12 -4.05 -2.89 -4.78
N PRO A 13 -3.15 -3.81 -5.18
CA PRO A 13 -2.74 -4.94 -4.31
C PRO A 13 -2.15 -4.44 -2.97
N PHE A 14 -1.53 -3.27 -2.99
CA PHE A 14 -1.02 -2.59 -1.80
C PHE A 14 -2.11 -2.11 -0.85
N GLY A 15 -3.19 -1.52 -1.38
CA GLY A 15 -4.31 -1.07 -0.56
C GLY A 15 -5.09 -2.23 0.05
N LEU A 16 -5.24 -3.33 -0.69
CA LEU A 16 -5.82 -4.58 -0.19
C LEU A 16 -4.96 -5.20 0.92
N ALA A 17 -3.65 -5.32 0.71
CA ALA A 17 -2.73 -5.82 1.73
C ALA A 17 -2.76 -4.95 3.00
N SER A 18 -2.76 -3.63 2.84
CA SER A 18 -2.81 -2.68 3.97
C SER A 18 -4.13 -2.77 4.74
N LEU A 19 -5.26 -2.93 4.03
CA LEU A 19 -6.57 -3.13 4.64
C LEU A 19 -6.65 -4.47 5.37
N GLY A 20 -6.11 -5.54 4.77
CA GLY A 20 -5.98 -6.85 5.43
C GLY A 20 -5.19 -6.76 6.74
N CYS A 21 -4.06 -6.05 6.72
CA CYS A 21 -3.27 -5.81 7.93
C CYS A 21 -4.00 -4.98 8.98
N LEU A 22 -4.77 -3.95 8.59
CA LEU A 22 -5.59 -3.16 9.51
C LEU A 22 -6.70 -3.99 10.15
N VAL A 23 -7.36 -4.85 9.37
CA VAL A 23 -8.36 -5.79 9.87
C VAL A 23 -7.75 -6.76 10.86
N LEU A 24 -6.60 -7.36 10.54
CA LEU A 24 -5.89 -8.27 11.45
C LEU A 24 -5.39 -7.55 12.71
N ALA A 25 -4.90 -6.33 12.61
CA ALA A 25 -4.48 -5.54 13.76
C ALA A 25 -5.67 -5.16 14.66
N GLY A 26 -6.80 -4.74 14.06
CA GLY A 26 -8.04 -4.49 14.78
C GLY A 26 -8.55 -5.75 15.47
N TRP A 27 -8.52 -6.89 14.78
CA TRP A 27 -8.88 -8.19 15.33
C TRP A 27 -7.97 -8.59 16.51
N ALA A 28 -6.66 -8.40 16.37
CA ALA A 28 -5.69 -8.69 17.42
C ALA A 28 -5.86 -7.79 18.65
N LEU A 29 -6.16 -6.50 18.46
CA LEU A 29 -6.43 -5.55 19.55
C LEU A 29 -7.75 -5.88 20.27
N TRP A 30 -8.78 -6.24 19.50
CA TRP A 30 -10.09 -6.64 20.02
C TRP A 30 -9.99 -7.94 20.84
N THR A 31 -9.33 -8.96 20.30
CA THR A 31 -9.09 -10.24 20.99
C THR A 31 -8.10 -10.09 22.15
N GLY A 32 -7.18 -9.14 22.08
CA GLY A 32 -6.27 -8.77 23.18
C GLY A 32 -6.96 -8.10 24.37
N GLY A 33 -8.19 -7.64 24.20
CA GLY A 33 -9.01 -7.08 25.27
C GLY A 33 -8.64 -5.66 25.68
N ILE A 34 -8.21 -4.84 24.72
CA ILE A 34 -8.06 -3.39 24.93
C ILE A 34 -9.39 -2.70 25.26
N LEU A 35 -10.51 -3.34 24.88
CA LEU A 35 -11.88 -2.90 25.16
C LEU A 35 -12.50 -3.63 26.36
N ASP A 36 -11.71 -4.39 27.13
CA ASP A 36 -12.24 -5.10 28.28
C ASP A 36 -12.55 -4.14 29.43
N GLY A 37 -13.70 -4.37 30.06
CA GLY A 37 -14.09 -3.70 31.30
C GLY A 37 -13.17 -4.03 32.47
N PRO A 38 -13.31 -3.32 33.61
CA PRO A 38 -12.45 -3.47 34.77
C PRO A 38 -12.43 -4.92 35.30
N ILE A 39 -13.61 -5.55 35.41
CA ILE A 39 -13.77 -6.93 35.89
C ILE A 39 -12.95 -7.92 35.03
N ALA A 40 -13.07 -7.84 33.71
CA ALA A 40 -12.38 -8.74 32.79
C ALA A 40 -10.86 -8.57 32.83
N ARG A 41 -10.37 -7.34 33.11
CA ARG A 41 -8.95 -7.05 33.24
C ARG A 41 -8.36 -7.71 34.49
N ASP A 42 -9.05 -7.59 35.63
CA ASP A 42 -8.61 -8.20 36.89
C ASP A 42 -8.69 -9.72 36.82
N VAL A 43 -9.80 -10.24 36.28
CA VAL A 43 -9.95 -11.67 36.07
C VAL A 43 -8.82 -12.22 35.21
N ARG A 44 -8.25 -11.51 34.24
CA ARG A 44 -7.08 -12.05 33.49
C ARG A 44 -5.82 -12.26 34.32
N ALA A 45 -5.67 -11.54 35.42
CA ALA A 45 -4.50 -11.59 36.29
C ALA A 45 -4.74 -12.39 37.57
N SER A 46 -5.98 -12.43 38.06
CA SER A 46 -6.37 -13.07 39.32
C SER A 46 -7.51 -14.09 39.14
N SER A 47 -7.60 -15.06 40.05
CA SER A 47 -8.73 -15.98 40.18
C SER A 47 -9.90 -15.41 41.00
N VAL A 48 -9.71 -14.25 41.63
CA VAL A 48 -10.73 -13.59 42.43
C VAL A 48 -10.89 -12.16 41.94
N TYR A 49 -12.13 -11.71 41.82
CA TYR A 49 -12.46 -10.30 41.65
C TYR A 49 -13.35 -9.86 42.81
N VAL A 50 -13.06 -8.71 43.41
CA VAL A 50 -13.85 -8.12 44.49
C VAL A 50 -14.27 -6.73 44.05
N ALA A 51 -15.58 -6.50 43.99
CA ALA A 51 -16.12 -5.20 43.63
C ALA A 51 -15.86 -4.17 44.76
N PRO A 52 -15.78 -2.87 44.42
CA PRO A 52 -15.60 -1.83 45.42
C PRO A 52 -16.64 -1.90 46.54
N GLY A 53 -16.20 -1.82 47.79
CA GLY A 53 -17.09 -1.85 48.96
C GLY A 53 -17.45 -3.24 49.47
N VAL A 54 -16.95 -4.32 48.86
CA VAL A 54 -17.01 -5.67 49.42
C VAL A 54 -15.73 -5.96 50.21
N GLU A 55 -15.86 -6.38 51.47
CA GLU A 55 -14.72 -6.73 52.32
C GLU A 55 -14.29 -8.19 52.09
N LEU A 56 -13.11 -8.38 51.51
CA LEU A 56 -12.46 -9.69 51.38
C LEU A 56 -10.94 -9.54 51.43
N ASP A 57 -10.26 -10.46 52.13
CA ASP A 57 -8.81 -10.63 51.96
C ASP A 57 -8.54 -11.35 50.64
N GLU A 58 -8.26 -10.59 49.58
CA GLU A 58 -7.98 -11.10 48.24
C GLU A 58 -6.78 -12.07 48.20
N ALA A 59 -5.76 -11.86 49.02
CA ALA A 59 -4.57 -12.72 49.04
C ALA A 59 -4.85 -14.07 49.72
N ALA A 60 -5.69 -14.09 50.76
CA ALA A 60 -6.25 -15.34 51.29
C ALA A 60 -7.19 -16.00 50.27
N ALA A 61 -7.98 -15.15 49.61
CA ALA A 61 -8.74 -15.35 48.39
C ALA A 61 -8.12 -16.34 47.40
N GLU A 62 -7.09 -15.80 46.75
CA GLU A 62 -6.30 -16.44 45.73
C GLU A 62 -5.58 -17.69 46.23
N ARG A 63 -5.14 -17.72 47.49
CA ARG A 63 -4.52 -18.93 48.08
C ARG A 63 -5.51 -20.08 48.23
N ILE A 64 -6.76 -19.80 48.58
CA ILE A 64 -7.81 -20.83 48.70
C ILE A 64 -8.11 -21.42 47.33
N ILE A 65 -8.31 -20.58 46.31
CA ILE A 65 -8.57 -21.02 44.94
C ILE A 65 -7.35 -21.69 44.31
N GLY A 66 -6.17 -21.15 44.55
CA GLY A 66 -4.92 -21.61 43.98
C GLY A 66 -4.93 -21.55 42.46
N ASN A 67 -4.33 -22.56 41.81
CA ASN A 67 -4.16 -22.58 40.36
C ASN A 67 -5.34 -23.20 39.59
N ARG A 68 -6.49 -23.43 40.23
CA ARG A 68 -7.66 -24.08 39.62
C ARG A 68 -8.19 -23.27 38.43
N ARG A 69 -8.88 -23.92 37.49
CA ARG A 69 -9.66 -23.22 36.43
C ARG A 69 -11.01 -22.75 36.98
N LEU A 70 -10.92 -21.98 38.06
CA LEU A 70 -12.04 -21.40 38.78
C LEU A 70 -11.78 -19.90 38.94
N VAL A 71 -12.80 -19.11 38.65
CA VAL A 71 -12.82 -17.67 38.93
C VAL A 71 -14.02 -17.38 39.82
N VAL A 72 -13.83 -16.61 40.89
CA VAL A 72 -14.93 -16.15 41.74
C VAL A 72 -15.01 -14.63 41.72
N LEU A 73 -16.18 -14.10 41.39
CA LEU A 73 -16.46 -12.67 41.39
C LEU A 73 -17.38 -12.36 42.57
N LEU A 74 -16.94 -11.51 43.48
CA LEU A 74 -17.79 -10.95 44.53
C LEU A 74 -18.20 -9.55 44.10
N LEU A 75 -19.48 -9.38 43.78
CA LEU A 75 -20.03 -8.12 43.28
C LEU A 75 -20.74 -7.32 44.38
N GLU A 76 -21.02 -6.06 44.06
CA GLU A 76 -21.87 -5.20 44.89
C GLU A 76 -23.25 -5.84 45.11
N PRO A 77 -23.91 -5.59 46.26
CA PRO A 77 -25.25 -6.12 46.54
C PRO A 77 -26.27 -5.74 45.46
N GLY A 78 -27.04 -6.73 44.98
CA GLY A 78 -28.05 -6.54 43.93
C GLY A 78 -27.49 -6.41 42.51
N ALA A 79 -26.20 -6.68 42.29
CA ALA A 79 -25.61 -6.71 40.96
C ALA A 79 -26.10 -7.92 40.14
N ASP A 80 -26.34 -7.69 38.84
CA ASP A 80 -26.75 -8.76 37.93
C ASP A 80 -25.56 -9.67 37.57
N GLY A 81 -25.65 -10.94 37.95
CA GLY A 81 -24.62 -11.93 37.63
C GLY A 81 -24.52 -12.24 36.13
N SER A 82 -25.60 -12.09 35.37
CA SER A 82 -25.59 -12.37 33.93
C SER A 82 -24.70 -11.37 33.17
N ASP A 83 -24.82 -10.09 33.47
CA ASP A 83 -23.98 -9.02 32.90
C ASP A 83 -22.49 -9.26 33.23
N ALA A 84 -22.20 -9.72 34.45
CA ALA A 84 -20.83 -10.04 34.85
C ALA A 84 -20.27 -11.27 34.11
N CYS A 85 -21.07 -12.32 33.90
CA CYS A 85 -20.69 -13.47 33.08
C CYS A 85 -20.36 -13.06 31.64
N ASP A 86 -21.20 -12.21 31.03
CA ASP A 86 -20.95 -11.68 29.69
C ASP A 86 -19.67 -10.82 29.62
N ALA A 87 -19.42 -10.01 30.66
CA ALA A 87 -18.22 -9.19 30.74
C ALA A 87 -16.94 -10.03 30.77
N VAL A 88 -16.93 -11.17 31.46
CA VAL A 88 -15.73 -12.01 31.64
C VAL A 88 -15.62 -13.18 30.68
N ARG A 89 -16.63 -13.42 29.84
CA ARG A 89 -16.71 -14.56 28.90
C ARG A 89 -15.42 -14.83 28.13
N ARG A 90 -14.76 -13.79 27.63
CA ARG A 90 -13.47 -13.90 26.90
C ARG A 90 -12.24 -13.96 27.81
N ALA A 91 -12.31 -13.38 29.00
CA ALA A 91 -11.19 -13.32 29.95
C ALA A 91 -11.02 -14.62 30.76
N ALA A 92 -12.11 -15.35 30.94
CA ALA A 92 -12.21 -16.58 31.71
C ALA A 92 -12.57 -17.80 30.84
N ASP A 93 -12.31 -17.72 29.53
CA ASP A 93 -12.57 -18.82 28.59
C ASP A 93 -11.84 -20.11 29.02
N GLY A 94 -12.55 -21.24 28.96
CA GLY A 94 -12.09 -22.54 29.44
C GLY A 94 -12.11 -22.73 30.97
N THR A 95 -12.78 -21.85 31.72
CA THR A 95 -12.85 -21.91 33.20
C THR A 95 -14.29 -21.88 33.73
N VAL A 96 -14.48 -22.33 34.97
CA VAL A 96 -15.75 -22.17 35.68
C VAL A 96 -15.73 -20.82 36.39
N VAL A 97 -16.75 -20.01 36.14
CA VAL A 97 -16.92 -18.72 36.80
C VAL A 97 -18.10 -18.82 37.76
N LEU A 98 -17.90 -18.39 39.00
CA LEU A 98 -18.98 -18.22 39.97
C LEU A 98 -19.05 -16.75 40.36
N ILE A 99 -20.21 -16.15 40.22
CA ILE A 99 -20.49 -14.78 40.63
C ILE A 99 -21.36 -14.84 41.87
N LEU A 100 -20.98 -14.07 42.87
CA LEU A 100 -21.65 -13.94 44.16
C LEU A 100 -21.99 -12.46 44.37
N SER A 101 -23.25 -12.16 44.60
CA SER A 101 -23.70 -10.85 45.09
C SER A 101 -24.46 -11.08 46.40
N ARG A 102 -24.29 -10.19 47.37
CA ARG A 102 -25.02 -10.31 48.64
C ARG A 102 -26.49 -9.96 48.42
N ASP A 103 -27.39 -10.83 48.85
CA ASP A 103 -28.83 -10.59 48.90
C ASP A 103 -29.36 -10.89 50.31
N GLY A 104 -29.33 -9.87 51.18
CA GLY A 104 -29.69 -10.01 52.59
C GLY A 104 -28.76 -10.96 53.35
N ASP A 105 -29.33 -12.08 53.80
CA ASP A 105 -28.68 -13.13 54.57
C ASP A 105 -28.15 -14.29 53.70
N ASP A 106 -28.37 -14.22 52.38
CA ASP A 106 -27.93 -15.22 51.39
C ASP A 106 -27.04 -14.57 50.31
N TYR A 107 -26.44 -15.42 49.46
CA TYR A 107 -25.82 -14.97 48.22
C TYR A 107 -26.78 -15.18 47.05
N ASP A 108 -26.98 -14.14 46.24
CA ASP A 108 -27.37 -14.34 44.86
C ASP A 108 -26.16 -14.91 44.11
N ARG A 109 -26.38 -16.02 43.40
CA ARG A 109 -25.32 -16.82 42.80
C ARG A 109 -25.59 -17.02 41.34
N TYR A 110 -24.60 -16.71 40.54
CA TYR A 110 -24.66 -16.94 39.10
C TYR A 110 -23.44 -17.76 38.67
N GLY A 111 -23.69 -19.02 38.30
CA GLY A 111 -22.69 -19.90 37.71
C GLY A 111 -22.60 -19.67 36.21
N CYS A 112 -21.39 -19.57 35.68
CA CYS A 112 -21.11 -19.38 34.27
C CYS A 112 -19.96 -20.32 33.87
N ALA A 113 -20.31 -21.49 33.33
CA ALA A 113 -19.33 -22.49 32.91
C ALA A 113 -18.88 -22.20 31.48
N LEU A 114 -17.72 -21.56 31.35
CA LEU A 114 -17.11 -21.19 30.08
C LEU A 114 -16.29 -22.34 29.51
N LEU A 115 -16.89 -23.54 29.44
CA LEU A 115 -16.24 -24.73 28.91
C LEU A 115 -16.22 -24.70 27.37
N PRO A 116 -15.20 -25.30 26.73
CA PRO A 116 -15.21 -25.49 25.28
C PRO A 116 -16.45 -26.30 24.88
N ASP A 117 -17.11 -25.91 23.78
CA ASP A 117 -18.31 -26.56 23.24
C ASP A 117 -19.47 -26.66 24.25
N ARG A 118 -19.58 -25.67 25.16
CA ARG A 118 -20.66 -25.62 26.17
C ARG A 118 -22.07 -25.62 25.58
N ASP A 119 -22.25 -25.14 24.35
CA ASP A 119 -23.56 -25.01 23.71
C ASP A 119 -23.90 -26.27 22.87
N ASP A 120 -22.99 -27.25 22.81
CA ASP A 120 -23.12 -28.52 22.07
C ASP A 120 -22.88 -29.73 22.99
N GLU A 121 -21.77 -30.46 22.82
CA GLU A 121 -21.48 -31.72 23.54
C GLU A 121 -21.35 -31.54 25.05
N ASN A 122 -20.92 -30.36 25.51
CA ASN A 122 -20.67 -30.08 26.93
C ASN A 122 -21.83 -29.36 27.63
N PHE A 123 -22.99 -29.15 26.99
CA PHE A 123 -24.12 -28.45 27.60
C PHE A 123 -24.57 -29.03 28.94
N GLY A 124 -24.76 -30.35 29.00
CA GLY A 124 -25.16 -31.02 30.24
C GLY A 124 -24.11 -30.89 31.34
N ARG A 125 -22.82 -30.87 30.97
CA ARG A 125 -21.72 -30.70 31.93
C ARG A 125 -21.62 -29.26 32.43
N ALA A 126 -21.78 -28.30 31.54
CA ALA A 126 -21.83 -26.88 31.88
C ALA A 126 -22.97 -26.60 32.85
N PHE A 127 -24.18 -27.08 32.55
CA PHE A 127 -25.35 -26.91 33.41
C PHE A 127 -25.16 -27.50 34.83
N VAL A 128 -24.60 -28.72 34.91
CA VAL A 128 -24.28 -29.34 36.21
C VAL A 128 -23.22 -28.54 36.96
N ALA A 129 -22.17 -28.09 36.27
CA ALA A 129 -21.12 -27.29 36.88
C ALA A 129 -21.67 -25.97 37.44
N GLU A 130 -22.50 -25.25 36.67
CA GLU A 130 -23.13 -23.98 37.08
C GLU A 130 -24.03 -24.15 38.31
N THR A 131 -24.77 -25.26 38.38
CA THR A 131 -25.66 -25.55 39.52
C THR A 131 -24.88 -25.95 40.78
N VAL A 132 -23.87 -26.82 40.62
CA VAL A 132 -23.15 -27.43 41.75
C VAL A 132 -22.12 -26.48 42.35
N ILE A 133 -21.47 -25.64 41.54
CA ILE A 133 -20.33 -24.84 41.99
C ILE A 133 -20.68 -23.90 43.14
N GLY A 134 -21.84 -23.25 43.08
CA GLY A 134 -22.34 -22.35 44.11
C GLY A 134 -23.08 -23.04 45.26
N SER A 135 -23.27 -24.37 45.24
CA SER A 135 -24.10 -25.05 46.23
C SER A 135 -23.52 -24.98 47.64
N GLY A 136 -24.33 -24.52 48.61
CA GLY A 136 -24.00 -24.53 50.04
C GLY A 136 -23.19 -23.33 50.54
N VAL A 137 -23.06 -22.26 49.75
CA VAL A 137 -22.34 -21.05 50.16
C VAL A 137 -23.19 -20.06 50.99
N ASP A 138 -24.52 -20.18 50.95
CA ASP A 138 -25.44 -19.22 51.60
C ASP A 138 -25.22 -19.13 53.12
N GLY A 139 -24.81 -20.23 53.77
CA GLY A 139 -24.48 -20.22 55.21
C GLY A 139 -23.21 -19.42 55.59
N PHE A 140 -22.57 -18.76 54.63
CA PHE A 140 -21.28 -18.10 54.79
C PHE A 140 -21.24 -16.65 54.28
N VAL A 141 -22.40 -15.97 54.17
CA VAL A 141 -22.45 -14.56 53.73
C VAL A 141 -21.55 -13.63 54.56
N ASP A 142 -21.51 -13.81 55.88
CA ASP A 142 -20.63 -13.01 56.75
C ASP A 142 -19.19 -13.56 56.85
N ARG A 143 -18.89 -14.67 56.16
CA ARG A 143 -17.57 -15.33 56.16
C ARG A 143 -17.18 -15.72 54.74
N PRO A 144 -16.93 -14.76 53.84
CA PRO A 144 -16.74 -15.03 52.41
C PRO A 144 -15.54 -15.94 52.12
N LEU A 145 -14.50 -15.94 52.97
CA LEU A 145 -13.39 -16.90 52.84
C LEU A 145 -13.82 -18.36 53.08
N GLU A 146 -14.79 -18.61 53.96
CA GLU A 146 -15.34 -19.96 54.16
C GLU A 146 -16.24 -20.37 52.99
N ALA A 147 -17.02 -19.43 52.42
CA ALA A 147 -17.77 -19.66 51.19
C ALA A 147 -16.84 -20.14 50.07
N LEU A 148 -15.69 -19.48 49.89
CA LEU A 148 -14.71 -19.86 48.87
C LEU A 148 -14.08 -21.25 49.09
N LYS A 149 -13.92 -21.69 50.34
CA LYS A 149 -13.51 -23.08 50.62
C LYS A 149 -14.58 -24.08 50.17
N VAL A 150 -15.86 -23.77 50.35
CA VAL A 150 -16.96 -24.62 49.86
C VAL A 150 -16.95 -24.68 48.33
N VAL A 151 -16.82 -23.52 47.67
CA VAL A 151 -16.76 -23.43 46.20
C VAL A 151 -15.59 -24.24 45.64
N THR A 152 -14.40 -24.12 46.24
CA THR A 152 -13.23 -24.89 45.79
C THR A 152 -13.39 -26.40 45.99
N VAL A 153 -14.01 -26.84 47.08
CA VAL A 153 -14.36 -28.25 47.28
C VAL A 153 -15.38 -28.74 46.23
N ASN A 154 -16.37 -27.92 45.89
CA ASN A 154 -17.35 -28.24 44.84
C ASN A 154 -16.66 -28.36 43.47
N TYR A 155 -15.75 -27.44 43.14
CA TYR A 155 -14.92 -27.51 41.93
C TYR A 155 -14.11 -28.81 41.88
N ASP A 156 -13.42 -29.16 42.96
CA ASP A 156 -12.60 -30.38 43.02
C ASP A 156 -13.45 -31.65 42.85
N ARG A 157 -14.72 -31.63 43.30
CA ARG A 157 -15.69 -32.71 43.04
C ARG A 157 -16.09 -32.77 41.58
N LEU A 158 -16.34 -31.62 40.94
CA LEU A 158 -16.66 -31.54 39.50
C LEU A 158 -15.51 -32.04 38.63
N VAL A 159 -14.26 -31.74 39.01
CA VAL A 159 -13.06 -32.26 38.34
C VAL A 159 -13.01 -33.79 38.47
N LYS A 160 -13.17 -34.31 39.69
CA LYS A 160 -13.17 -35.76 39.94
C LYS A 160 -14.29 -36.50 39.19
N ALA A 161 -15.43 -35.85 38.99
CA ALA A 161 -16.54 -36.38 38.21
C ALA A 161 -16.32 -36.30 36.69
N GLY A 162 -15.25 -35.64 36.22
CA GLY A 162 -14.98 -35.43 34.79
C GLY A 162 -15.92 -34.40 34.15
N THR A 163 -16.62 -33.59 34.96
CA THR A 163 -17.56 -32.57 34.48
C THR A 163 -16.82 -31.33 34.00
N VAL A 164 -15.72 -30.97 34.68
CA VAL A 164 -14.89 -29.80 34.35
C VAL A 164 -13.43 -30.22 34.20
N PRO A 165 -12.65 -29.56 33.31
CA PRO A 165 -11.27 -29.93 33.07
C PRO A 165 -10.36 -29.66 34.27
N ASP A 166 -9.51 -30.63 34.60
CA ASP A 166 -8.43 -30.45 35.56
C ASP A 166 -7.29 -29.62 34.94
N GLY A 167 -6.54 -28.92 35.78
CA GLY A 167 -5.28 -28.27 35.40
C GLY A 167 -5.19 -26.81 35.82
N THR A 168 -4.03 -26.24 35.48
CA THR A 168 -3.74 -24.84 35.80
C THR A 168 -4.45 -23.90 34.85
N ARG A 169 -4.90 -22.77 35.38
CA ARG A 169 -5.33 -21.65 34.55
C ARG A 169 -4.13 -21.04 33.83
N THR A 170 -4.25 -20.81 32.52
CA THR A 170 -3.26 -20.03 31.77
C THR A 170 -3.48 -18.54 32.05
N ILE A 171 -2.94 -18.05 33.16
CA ILE A 171 -2.84 -16.60 33.45
C ILE A 171 -1.79 -16.05 32.50
N SER A 172 -2.23 -15.62 31.31
CA SER A 172 -1.35 -15.00 30.33
C SER A 172 -1.21 -13.52 30.70
N PRO A 173 -0.04 -13.04 31.16
CA PRO A 173 0.15 -11.62 31.38
C PRO A 173 -0.19 -10.88 30.09
N SER A 174 -0.97 -9.82 30.19
CA SER A 174 -1.54 -9.13 29.03
C SER A 174 -0.48 -8.40 28.18
N LEU A 175 0.71 -8.16 28.75
CA LEU A 175 1.77 -7.32 28.22
C LEU A 175 2.46 -7.83 26.93
N PRO A 176 2.81 -9.13 26.78
CA PRO A 176 3.43 -9.65 25.56
C PRO A 176 2.51 -9.55 24.34
N ARG A 177 1.19 -9.68 24.52
CA ARG A 177 0.21 -9.58 23.42
C ARG A 177 0.08 -8.15 22.88
N TYR A 178 0.15 -7.14 23.75
CA TYR A 178 0.17 -5.74 23.32
C TYR A 178 1.45 -5.35 22.58
N LEU A 179 2.60 -5.93 22.94
CA LEU A 179 3.87 -5.69 22.24
C LEU A 179 3.86 -6.26 20.82
N VAL A 180 3.28 -7.45 20.63
CA VAL A 180 3.12 -8.06 19.29
C VAL A 180 2.18 -7.22 18.42
N ALA A 181 1.07 -6.72 18.99
CA ALA A 181 0.16 -5.84 18.28
C ALA A 181 0.83 -4.51 17.88
N ALA A 182 1.61 -3.89 18.78
CA ALA A 182 2.34 -2.65 18.49
C ALA A 182 3.41 -2.86 17.40
N ALA A 183 4.17 -3.96 17.47
CA ALA A 183 5.17 -4.30 16.46
C ALA A 183 4.55 -4.52 15.07
N ALA A 184 3.40 -5.20 15.00
CA ALA A 184 2.68 -5.42 13.76
C ALA A 184 2.22 -4.09 13.12
N VAL A 185 1.66 -3.18 13.91
CA VAL A 185 1.23 -1.85 13.42
C VAL A 185 2.42 -1.06 12.90
N LEU A 186 3.53 -1.03 13.63
CA LEU A 186 4.75 -0.32 13.21
C LEU A 186 5.35 -0.88 11.93
N ALA A 187 5.38 -2.22 11.78
CA ALA A 187 5.88 -2.87 10.57
C ALA A 187 5.07 -2.49 9.32
N VAL A 188 3.73 -2.43 9.45
CA VAL A 188 2.84 -2.03 8.35
C VAL A 188 3.04 -0.57 7.98
N LEU A 189 3.13 0.33 8.97
CA LEU A 189 3.38 1.75 8.73
C LEU A 189 4.74 2.00 8.07
N ALA A 190 5.78 1.32 8.54
CA ALA A 190 7.13 1.43 7.98
C ALA A 190 7.19 0.88 6.54
N GLY A 191 6.65 -0.33 6.31
CA GLY A 191 6.64 -0.96 4.99
C GLY A 191 5.83 -0.15 3.96
N SER A 192 4.66 0.34 4.35
CA SER A 192 3.82 1.17 3.49
C SER A 192 4.50 2.49 3.11
N THR A 193 5.14 3.14 4.07
CA THR A 193 5.87 4.41 3.84
C THR A 193 7.05 4.20 2.90
N LEU A 194 7.82 3.11 3.06
CA LEU A 194 8.96 2.78 2.22
C LEU A 194 8.55 2.52 0.77
N VAL A 195 7.51 1.69 0.55
CA VAL A 195 7.00 1.38 -0.79
C VAL A 195 6.50 2.64 -1.49
N TYR A 196 5.75 3.49 -0.78
CA TYR A 196 5.26 4.76 -1.31
C TYR A 196 6.39 5.71 -1.71
N ALA A 197 7.39 5.87 -0.85
CA ALA A 197 8.53 6.75 -1.10
C ALA A 197 9.39 6.27 -2.28
N ALA A 198 9.66 4.96 -2.35
CA ALA A 198 10.44 4.35 -3.43
C ALA A 198 9.73 4.47 -4.79
N GLY A 199 8.43 4.15 -4.85
CA GLY A 199 7.63 4.25 -6.07
C GLY A 199 7.51 5.69 -6.59
N ARG A 200 7.35 6.67 -5.68
CA ARG A 200 7.24 8.08 -6.04
C ARG A 200 8.53 8.67 -6.60
N ARG A 201 9.69 8.21 -6.09
CA ARG A 201 11.00 8.62 -6.63
C ARG A 201 11.29 7.97 -7.98
N ALA A 202 11.04 6.67 -8.11
CA ALA A 202 11.28 5.94 -9.36
C ALA A 202 10.44 6.48 -10.53
N GLY A 203 9.16 6.78 -10.30
CA GLY A 203 8.25 7.27 -11.35
C GLY A 203 8.56 8.69 -11.85
N ARG A 204 9.13 9.56 -11.01
CA ARG A 204 9.47 10.94 -11.41
C ARG A 204 10.73 11.01 -12.27
N LEU A 205 11.68 10.12 -12.04
CA LEU A 205 12.97 10.11 -12.74
C LEU A 205 12.87 9.51 -14.15
N THR A 206 11.98 8.53 -14.35
CA THR A 206 11.77 7.88 -15.65
C THR A 206 10.88 8.69 -16.58
N ALA A 207 9.83 9.34 -16.05
CA ALA A 207 8.94 10.17 -16.86
C ALA A 207 9.64 11.42 -17.43
N ALA A 208 10.49 12.08 -16.63
CA ALA A 208 11.16 13.32 -17.05
C ALA A 208 12.28 13.13 -18.08
N ARG A 209 12.90 11.94 -18.13
CA ARG A 209 14.05 11.68 -19.01
C ARG A 209 13.67 11.12 -20.37
N ARG A 210 12.48 10.53 -20.50
CA ARG A 210 12.02 9.89 -21.73
C ARG A 210 11.35 10.89 -22.67
N SER A 211 10.55 11.81 -22.13
CA SER A 211 9.86 12.83 -22.93
C SER A 211 10.77 13.85 -23.62
N LEU A 212 12.00 14.04 -23.12
CA LEU A 212 12.92 15.06 -23.65
C LEU A 212 13.93 14.51 -24.67
N ARG A 213 14.12 13.19 -24.72
CA ARG A 213 15.08 12.57 -25.66
C ARG A 213 14.40 12.15 -26.95
N ASP A 214 13.23 11.54 -26.81
CA ASP A 214 12.47 11.03 -27.95
C ASP A 214 12.02 12.16 -28.90
N ALA A 215 11.86 13.41 -28.40
CA ALA A 215 11.48 14.55 -29.23
C ALA A 215 12.65 15.21 -29.99
N ALA A 216 13.87 15.12 -29.46
CA ALA A 216 15.03 15.85 -30.01
C ALA A 216 15.82 15.06 -31.06
N ASP A 217 15.83 13.73 -30.97
CA ASP A 217 16.62 12.88 -31.86
C ASP A 217 15.97 12.69 -33.25
N ASP A 218 14.63 12.71 -33.33
CA ASP A 218 13.89 12.54 -34.58
C ASP A 218 14.03 13.74 -35.53
N SER A 219 14.00 14.97 -35.00
CA SER A 219 14.11 16.20 -35.80
C SER A 219 15.50 16.41 -36.39
N ARG A 220 16.56 16.10 -35.63
CA ARG A 220 17.96 16.22 -36.07
C ARG A 220 18.32 15.20 -37.14
N SER A 221 17.80 13.98 -37.03
CA SER A 221 18.02 12.91 -38.01
C SER A 221 17.41 13.26 -39.37
N ALA A 222 16.19 13.80 -39.38
CA ALA A 222 15.52 14.25 -40.60
C ALA A 222 16.27 15.41 -41.29
N LEU A 223 16.76 16.38 -40.52
CA LEU A 223 17.49 17.54 -41.05
C LEU A 223 18.83 17.15 -41.68
N SER A 224 19.58 16.26 -41.02
CA SER A 224 20.89 15.81 -41.51
C SER A 224 20.77 15.07 -42.85
N ALA A 225 19.73 14.24 -43.00
CA ALA A 225 19.44 13.55 -44.24
C ALA A 225 19.09 14.53 -45.38
N ALA A 226 18.26 15.54 -45.11
CA ALA A 226 17.87 16.54 -46.11
C ALA A 226 19.06 17.37 -46.61
N THR A 227 19.95 17.77 -45.70
CA THR A 227 21.15 18.56 -46.05
C THR A 227 22.13 17.76 -46.91
N ALA A 228 22.31 16.46 -46.62
CA ALA A 228 23.16 15.58 -47.43
C ALA A 228 22.64 15.43 -48.88
N VAL A 229 21.33 15.32 -49.06
CA VAL A 229 20.69 15.27 -50.38
C VAL A 229 20.93 16.57 -51.15
N LEU A 230 20.80 17.72 -50.50
CA LEU A 230 21.07 19.03 -51.12
C LEU A 230 22.53 19.16 -51.55
N ALA A 231 23.48 18.77 -50.70
CA ALA A 231 24.91 18.83 -51.02
C ALA A 231 25.25 18.06 -52.31
N GLN A 232 24.68 16.85 -52.46
CA GLN A 232 24.87 16.05 -53.67
C GLN A 232 24.32 16.76 -54.92
N GLN A 233 23.14 17.37 -54.83
CA GLN A 233 22.54 18.12 -55.95
C GLN A 233 23.42 19.31 -56.38
N ILE A 234 24.04 20.02 -55.44
CA ILE A 234 24.95 21.14 -55.74
C ILE A 234 26.21 20.64 -56.45
N ILE A 235 26.82 19.54 -55.99
CA ILE A 235 28.01 18.94 -56.62
C ILE A 235 27.72 18.56 -58.07
N ASP A 236 26.57 17.92 -58.34
CA ASP A 236 26.18 17.53 -59.68
C ASP A 236 25.96 18.75 -60.60
N LEU A 237 25.42 19.85 -60.05
CA LEU A 237 25.23 21.11 -60.78
C LEU A 237 26.56 21.85 -61.04
N ASP A 238 27.54 21.77 -60.15
CA ASP A 238 28.84 22.42 -60.31
C ASP A 238 29.60 21.88 -61.52
N GLN A 239 29.61 20.54 -61.66
CA GLN A 239 30.17 19.89 -62.83
C GLN A 239 29.47 20.29 -64.13
N ARG A 240 28.18 20.60 -64.09
CA ARG A 240 27.41 21.07 -65.25
C ARG A 240 27.72 22.54 -65.56
N TYR A 241 27.78 23.39 -64.54
CA TYR A 241 28.12 24.80 -64.68
C TYR A 241 29.52 25.02 -65.26
N ALA A 242 30.53 24.28 -64.78
CA ALA A 242 31.89 24.35 -65.30
C ALA A 242 31.96 24.03 -66.81
N ARG A 243 31.12 23.10 -67.29
CA ARG A 243 31.02 22.73 -68.72
C ARG A 243 30.27 23.78 -69.55
N MET A 244 29.27 24.43 -68.99
CA MET A 244 28.37 25.34 -69.71
C MET A 244 28.82 26.80 -69.75
N LYS A 245 29.53 27.25 -68.71
CA LYS A 245 30.00 28.64 -68.56
C LYS A 245 30.79 29.17 -69.77
N PRO A 246 31.75 28.43 -70.37
CA PRO A 246 32.55 28.93 -71.49
C PRO A 246 31.72 29.23 -72.75
N THR A 247 30.61 28.52 -72.95
CA THR A 247 29.76 28.66 -74.14
C THR A 247 28.50 29.48 -73.89
N ALA A 248 28.42 30.19 -72.76
CA ALA A 248 27.21 30.88 -72.33
C ALA A 248 26.69 31.93 -73.32
N ILE A 249 27.59 32.62 -74.03
CA ILE A 249 27.23 33.70 -74.96
C ILE A 249 26.52 33.13 -76.21
N ALA A 250 26.96 31.96 -76.66
CA ALA A 250 26.43 31.26 -77.85
C ALA A 250 25.30 30.26 -77.54
N GLY A 251 24.97 30.04 -76.26
CA GLY A 251 23.92 29.13 -75.84
C GLY A 251 22.51 29.65 -76.08
N ASP A 252 21.54 28.72 -76.00
CA ASP A 252 20.11 29.02 -76.02
C ASP A 252 19.66 29.75 -74.74
N ALA A 253 18.36 30.06 -74.65
CA ALA A 253 17.79 30.80 -73.53
C ALA A 253 17.93 30.04 -72.20
N ASP A 254 17.76 28.71 -72.21
CA ASP A 254 17.84 27.86 -71.02
C ASP A 254 19.27 27.76 -70.50
N HIS A 255 20.25 27.63 -71.41
CA HIS A 255 21.68 27.64 -71.11
C HIS A 255 22.10 28.96 -70.44
N LYS A 256 21.61 30.09 -70.97
CA LYS A 256 21.87 31.41 -70.40
C LYS A 256 21.20 31.60 -69.04
N ALA A 257 19.98 31.12 -68.87
CA ALA A 257 19.26 31.18 -67.60
C ALA A 257 19.98 30.35 -66.52
N PHE A 258 20.41 29.13 -66.85
CA PHE A 258 21.15 28.26 -65.95
C PHE A 258 22.48 28.90 -65.48
N VAL A 259 23.30 29.41 -66.41
CA VAL A 259 24.59 30.04 -66.08
C VAL A 259 24.40 31.30 -65.22
N ARG A 260 23.29 32.03 -65.38
CA ARG A 260 22.99 33.22 -64.58
C ARG A 260 22.49 32.89 -63.18
N GLU A 261 21.65 31.86 -63.03
CA GLU A 261 20.94 31.55 -61.78
C GLU A 261 21.74 30.62 -60.85
N TYR A 262 22.64 29.77 -61.40
CA TYR A 262 23.47 28.86 -60.60
C TYR A 262 24.37 29.56 -59.54
N PRO A 263 25.08 30.66 -59.83
CA PRO A 263 25.89 31.35 -58.82
C PRO A 263 25.10 31.84 -57.61
N GLN A 264 23.83 32.20 -57.81
CA GLN A 264 22.95 32.62 -56.72
C GLN A 264 22.61 31.42 -55.82
N LEU A 265 22.26 30.27 -56.40
CA LEU A 265 22.00 29.04 -55.64
C LEU A 265 23.21 28.61 -54.80
N VAL A 266 24.43 28.70 -55.34
CA VAL A 266 25.66 28.35 -54.59
C VAL A 266 25.88 29.33 -53.44
N THR A 267 25.64 30.62 -53.66
CA THR A 267 25.75 31.63 -52.60
C THR A 267 24.78 31.33 -51.45
N ASP A 268 23.52 31.03 -51.78
CA ASP A 268 22.49 30.72 -50.80
C ASP A 268 22.77 29.39 -50.06
N TYR A 269 23.34 28.39 -50.75
CA TYR A 269 23.80 27.15 -50.14
C TYR A 269 24.99 27.35 -49.19
N THR A 270 25.96 28.18 -49.54
CA THR A 270 27.08 28.49 -48.64
C THR A 270 26.62 29.24 -47.39
N GLY A 271 25.65 30.14 -47.53
CA GLY A 271 25.00 30.79 -46.38
C GLY A 271 24.21 29.81 -45.51
N LEU A 272 23.61 28.78 -46.10
CA LEU A 272 22.97 27.70 -45.35
C LEU A 272 23.99 26.86 -44.58
N LEU A 273 25.13 26.49 -45.18
CA LEU A 273 26.17 25.70 -44.49
C LEU A 273 26.72 26.41 -43.25
N ASP A 274 26.91 27.74 -43.34
CA ASP A 274 27.33 28.55 -42.20
C ASP A 274 26.25 28.56 -41.10
N ALA A 275 24.97 28.63 -41.48
CA ALA A 275 23.85 28.50 -40.55
C ALA A 275 23.79 27.10 -39.89
N VAL A 276 24.00 26.01 -40.64
CA VAL A 276 24.01 24.65 -40.07
C VAL A 276 25.19 24.45 -39.11
N ALA A 277 26.39 24.92 -39.49
CA ALA A 277 27.60 24.79 -38.68
C ALA A 277 27.52 25.57 -37.35
N THR A 278 26.80 26.69 -37.34
CA THR A 278 26.61 27.53 -36.14
C THR A 278 25.44 27.10 -35.26
N THR A 279 24.54 26.24 -35.75
CA THR A 279 23.33 25.76 -35.03
C THR A 279 23.59 24.53 -34.14
N GLY A 280 24.85 24.06 -34.06
CA GLY A 280 25.27 22.76 -33.51
C GLY A 280 24.86 22.38 -32.07
N ASP A 281 24.11 23.21 -31.34
CA ASP A 281 23.48 22.80 -30.07
C ASP A 281 22.25 23.63 -29.64
N ARG A 282 21.53 24.28 -30.57
CA ARG A 282 20.41 25.20 -30.26
C ARG A 282 19.00 24.68 -30.59
N ASP A 283 18.02 25.46 -30.12
CA ASP A 283 16.58 25.20 -29.99
C ASP A 283 15.91 24.60 -31.24
N GLU A 284 14.81 23.87 -30.99
CA GLU A 284 13.97 23.23 -32.00
C GLU A 284 13.42 24.20 -33.08
N ALA A 285 13.28 25.48 -32.72
CA ALA A 285 12.89 26.55 -33.64
C ALA A 285 13.94 26.82 -34.73
N ASP A 286 15.22 26.82 -34.37
CA ASP A 286 16.34 27.04 -35.32
C ASP A 286 16.43 25.86 -36.30
N LEU A 287 16.22 24.63 -35.81
CA LEU A 287 16.19 23.43 -36.65
C LEU A 287 15.07 23.47 -37.70
N THR A 288 13.91 24.02 -37.34
CA THR A 288 12.75 24.14 -38.25
C THR A 288 13.01 25.16 -39.36
N GLU A 289 13.64 26.29 -39.02
CA GLU A 289 14.01 27.30 -40.00
C GLU A 289 15.04 26.77 -41.00
N VAL A 290 16.08 26.09 -40.50
CA VAL A 290 17.10 25.46 -41.34
C VAL A 290 16.48 24.39 -42.23
N ALA A 291 15.57 23.56 -41.72
CA ALA A 291 14.84 22.57 -42.52
C ALA A 291 14.08 23.21 -43.68
N GLY A 292 13.40 24.33 -43.44
CA GLY A 292 12.67 25.08 -44.47
C GLY A 292 13.60 25.60 -45.57
N ARG A 293 14.77 26.13 -45.19
CA ARG A 293 15.78 26.62 -46.14
C ARG A 293 16.39 25.50 -46.98
N VAL A 294 16.71 24.35 -46.37
CA VAL A 294 17.19 23.16 -47.10
C VAL A 294 16.19 22.72 -48.16
N ALA A 295 14.90 22.64 -47.80
CA ALA A 295 13.85 22.22 -48.73
C ALA A 295 13.69 23.20 -49.91
N GLU A 296 13.79 24.50 -49.66
CA GLU A 296 13.70 25.52 -50.70
C GLU A 296 14.89 25.44 -51.68
N LEU A 297 16.11 25.35 -51.16
CA LEU A 297 17.30 25.23 -52.01
C LEU A 297 17.30 23.94 -52.82
N SER A 298 16.79 22.83 -52.27
CA SER A 298 16.66 21.58 -53.02
C SER A 298 15.68 21.70 -54.18
N ARG A 299 14.55 22.42 -54.00
CA ARG A 299 13.62 22.72 -55.11
C ARG A 299 14.29 23.54 -56.21
N GLN A 300 15.08 24.54 -55.83
CA GLN A 300 15.80 25.39 -56.78
C GLN A 300 16.89 24.62 -57.53
N ALA A 301 17.65 23.77 -56.84
CA ALA A 301 18.64 22.88 -57.44
C ALA A 301 18.00 21.94 -58.47
N ALA A 302 16.86 21.31 -58.13
CA ALA A 302 16.13 20.44 -59.04
C ALA A 302 15.62 21.19 -60.29
N LYS A 303 15.17 22.45 -60.13
CA LYS A 303 14.77 23.30 -61.26
C LYS A 303 15.94 23.60 -62.19
N LEU A 304 17.10 23.97 -61.66
CA LEU A 304 18.31 24.25 -62.44
C LEU A 304 18.85 23.00 -63.15
N ALA A 305 18.76 21.84 -62.52
CA ALA A 305 19.16 20.57 -63.13
C ALA A 305 18.38 20.28 -64.42
N ARG A 306 17.08 20.58 -64.44
CA ARG A 306 16.21 20.42 -65.62
C ARG A 306 16.57 21.40 -66.74
N LEU A 307 16.83 22.67 -66.41
CA LEU A 307 17.24 23.68 -67.39
C LEU A 307 18.59 23.32 -68.05
N ALA A 308 19.51 22.78 -67.26
CA ALA A 308 20.78 22.27 -67.78
C ALA A 308 20.59 21.06 -68.74
N GLU A 309 19.64 20.18 -68.44
CA GLU A 309 19.34 19.01 -69.27
C GLU A 309 18.69 19.40 -70.60
N THR A 310 17.72 20.33 -70.59
CA THR A 310 17.06 20.82 -71.80
C THR A 310 18.05 21.54 -72.74
N ALA A 311 18.90 22.41 -72.18
CA ALA A 311 19.96 23.09 -72.92
C ALA A 311 20.97 22.13 -73.56
N GLN A 312 21.24 20.98 -72.94
CA GLN A 312 22.17 19.99 -73.47
C GLN A 312 21.57 19.17 -74.62
N MET A 313 20.26 18.88 -74.58
CA MET A 313 19.55 18.17 -75.65
C MET A 313 19.32 19.03 -76.90
N ALA A 314 19.28 20.35 -76.77
CA ALA A 314 19.09 21.28 -77.89
C ALA A 314 20.33 21.45 -78.79
N ARG A 315 21.48 20.86 -78.42
CA ARG A 315 22.74 20.96 -79.17
C ARG A 315 22.84 19.77 -80.15
N PRO A 316 22.72 19.95 -81.48
CA PRO A 316 22.89 18.84 -82.42
C PRO A 316 24.32 18.31 -82.34
N ALA A 317 24.45 16.98 -82.29
CA ALA A 317 25.75 16.33 -82.28
C ALA A 317 26.45 16.52 -83.65
N GLY A 318 27.49 17.38 -83.69
CA GLY A 318 28.46 17.38 -84.79
C GLY A 318 28.94 18.75 -85.25
N SER A 319 30.11 19.17 -84.76
CA SER A 319 31.35 19.48 -85.50
C SER A 319 32.34 20.18 -84.57
#